data_AF-A0A9D1AS94-F1
#
_entry.id   AF-A0A9D1AS94-F1
#
_cell.length_a   1.000
_cell.length_b   1.000
_cell.length_c   1.000
_cell.angle_alpha   90.00
_cell.angle_beta   90.00
_cell.angle_gamma   90.00
#
_symmetry.space_group_name_H-M   'P 1'
#
loop_
_entity.id
_entity.type
_entity.pdbx_description
1 polymer ?
#
loop_
_entity_poly.entity_id
_entity_poly.type
_entity_poly.pdbx_seq_one_letter_code
_entity_poly.pdbx_strand_id
1 'polypeptide(L)'
;MSYYPDLSSCDYFGFPGLIAVGWLEAGHPFPRARIEPALLERCAELLVHPWEPWLFLGCHDCSLCGDPIAPQIEIAGHRVAMGRSNLLVPDGRQTFVAPSLILHYIVDHGYAPPQPFLDAVWDCPVMRTPAYLRLLLSTSPSLRERGAASTVCTKSPAGCCWGDMSTMARATPPASSTSE
;
A
#
# COMPACT_ATOMS: atom_id res chain seq x y z
N MET A 1 -6.10 -15.91 4.74
CA MET A 1 -4.68 -15.56 4.47
C MET A 1 -4.37 -15.98 3.06
N SER A 2 -3.44 -15.29 2.40
CA SER A 2 -3.17 -15.47 0.97
C SER A 2 -1.69 -15.78 0.77
N TYR A 3 -1.41 -17.02 0.39
CA TYR A 3 -0.09 -17.47 -0.01
C TYR A 3 0.08 -17.45 -1.52
N TYR A 4 1.21 -16.89 -1.97
CA TYR A 4 1.70 -17.05 -3.34
C TYR A 4 3.19 -17.35 -3.29
N PRO A 5 3.69 -18.41 -3.97
CA PRO A 5 5.12 -18.62 -4.10
C PRO A 5 5.79 -17.38 -4.71
N ASP A 6 6.98 -17.05 -4.25
CA ASP A 6 7.75 -15.97 -4.84
C ASP A 6 7.95 -16.19 -6.34
N LEU A 7 7.83 -15.10 -7.10
CA LEU A 7 7.92 -15.06 -8.56
C LEU A 7 6.79 -15.78 -9.30
N SER A 8 5.72 -16.21 -8.62
CA SER A 8 4.52 -16.72 -9.31
C SER A 8 3.64 -15.59 -9.82
N SER A 9 2.73 -15.91 -10.75
CA SER A 9 1.64 -15.00 -11.10
C SER A 9 0.79 -14.71 -9.86
N CYS A 10 0.38 -13.45 -9.68
CA CYS A 10 -0.49 -12.98 -8.61
C CYS A 10 -1.82 -12.52 -9.20
N ASP A 11 -2.91 -13.20 -8.84
CA ASP A 11 -4.28 -12.89 -9.26
C ASP A 11 -5.15 -12.33 -8.13
N TYR A 12 -4.55 -12.06 -6.96
CA TYR A 12 -5.22 -11.55 -5.76
C TYR A 12 -6.10 -10.32 -6.03
N PHE A 13 -5.71 -9.49 -7.00
CA PHE A 13 -6.38 -8.25 -7.36
C PHE A 13 -7.45 -8.41 -8.45
N GLY A 14 -7.72 -9.64 -8.89
CA GLY A 14 -8.72 -9.98 -9.90
C GLY A 14 -8.31 -9.61 -11.33
N PHE A 15 -7.01 -9.54 -11.63
CA PHE A 15 -6.48 -9.40 -12.99
C PHE A 15 -5.07 -9.97 -13.08
N PRO A 16 -4.61 -10.38 -14.28
CA PRO A 16 -3.31 -11.00 -14.47
C PRO A 16 -2.19 -9.97 -14.67
N GLY A 17 -0.94 -10.45 -14.67
CA GLY A 17 0.23 -9.65 -15.06
C GLY A 17 1.00 -9.03 -13.90
N LEU A 18 0.63 -9.36 -12.66
CA LEU A 18 1.43 -9.07 -11.47
C LEU A 18 2.19 -10.33 -11.03
N ILE A 19 3.36 -10.10 -10.44
CA ILE A 19 4.25 -11.17 -9.95
C ILE A 19 4.34 -11.08 -8.43
N ALA A 20 3.96 -12.14 -7.73
CA ALA A 20 3.94 -12.19 -6.28
C ALA A 20 5.35 -12.21 -5.69
N VAL A 21 5.57 -11.40 -4.65
CA VAL A 21 6.75 -11.49 -3.78
C VAL A 21 6.32 -11.26 -2.33
N GLY A 22 6.79 -12.09 -1.41
CA GLY A 22 6.55 -11.89 0.03
C GLY A 22 5.11 -12.17 0.46
N TRP A 23 4.38 -13.03 -0.25
CA TRP A 23 3.05 -13.53 0.15
C TRP A 23 3.22 -14.81 0.96
N LEU A 24 3.80 -14.66 2.16
CA LEU A 24 4.20 -15.79 3.00
C LEU A 24 3.07 -16.28 3.92
N GLU A 25 3.08 -17.57 4.21
CA GLU A 25 2.13 -18.19 5.15
C GLU A 25 2.79 -19.34 5.92
N ALA A 26 2.33 -19.60 7.15
CA ALA A 26 2.77 -20.73 7.95
C ALA A 26 2.59 -22.06 7.20
N GLY A 27 3.57 -22.95 7.34
CA GLY A 27 3.62 -24.22 6.61
C GLY A 27 4.29 -24.14 5.24
N HIS A 28 4.57 -22.94 4.72
CA HIS A 28 5.33 -22.76 3.48
C HIS A 28 6.76 -22.29 3.76
N PRO A 29 7.78 -23.06 3.36
CA PRO A 29 9.17 -22.65 3.56
C PRO A 29 9.53 -21.48 2.64
N PHE A 30 10.37 -20.58 3.13
CA PHE A 30 10.90 -19.45 2.38
C PHE A 30 12.41 -19.28 2.64
N PRO A 31 13.16 -18.72 1.68
CA PRO A 31 14.58 -18.46 1.83
C PRO A 31 14.82 -17.41 2.93
N ARG A 32 15.94 -17.58 3.64
CA ARG A 32 16.36 -16.65 4.69
C ARG A 32 17.79 -16.19 4.50
N ALA A 33 18.02 -14.90 4.66
CA ALA A 33 19.33 -14.28 4.55
C ALA A 33 19.29 -12.89 5.19
N ARG A 34 20.47 -12.33 5.47
CA ARG A 34 20.59 -10.92 5.84
C ARG A 34 20.42 -10.07 4.59
N ILE A 35 19.51 -9.10 4.65
CA ILE A 35 19.32 -8.10 3.59
C ILE A 35 20.12 -6.85 3.92
N GLU A 36 20.70 -6.23 2.89
CA GLU A 36 21.45 -4.99 3.02
C GLU A 36 20.54 -3.87 3.57
N PRO A 37 20.97 -3.11 4.59
CA PRO A 37 20.14 -2.08 5.22
C PRO A 37 19.60 -1.04 4.23
N ALA A 38 20.39 -0.65 3.22
CA ALA A 38 19.98 0.31 2.21
C ALA A 38 18.83 -0.19 1.32
N LEU A 39 18.77 -1.50 1.04
CA LEU A 39 17.64 -2.09 0.31
C LEU A 39 16.37 -2.12 1.16
N LEU A 40 16.51 -2.43 2.45
CA LEU A 40 15.38 -2.40 3.38
C LEU A 40 14.82 -0.97 3.55
N GLU A 41 15.71 0.02 3.68
CA GLU A 41 15.36 1.44 3.68
C GLU A 41 14.65 1.84 2.39
N ARG A 42 15.16 1.41 1.22
CA ARG A 42 14.52 1.70 -0.07
C ARG A 42 13.10 1.13 -0.17
N CYS A 43 12.88 -0.11 0.28
CA CYS A 43 11.53 -0.69 0.39
C CYS A 43 10.62 0.17 1.28
N ALA A 44 11.13 0.63 2.43
CA ALA A 44 10.37 1.44 3.37
C ALA A 44 10.01 2.80 2.77
N GLU A 45 10.95 3.47 2.10
CA GLU A 45 10.74 4.74 1.40
C GLU A 45 9.58 4.65 0.40
N LEU A 46 9.57 3.61 -0.44
CA LEU A 46 8.50 3.39 -1.43
C LEU A 46 7.13 3.13 -0.77
N LEU A 47 7.12 2.58 0.44
CA LEU A 47 5.91 2.26 1.21
C LEU A 47 5.41 3.37 2.13
N VAL A 48 6.11 4.51 2.27
CA VAL A 48 5.61 5.65 3.07
C VAL A 48 4.36 6.27 2.44
N HIS A 49 4.37 6.43 1.13
CA HIS A 49 3.26 7.01 0.36
C HIS A 49 2.93 6.15 -0.87
N PRO A 50 2.49 4.90 -0.66
CA PRO A 50 2.38 3.94 -1.73
C PRO A 50 1.35 4.42 -2.77
N TRP A 51 1.63 4.14 -4.03
CA TRP A 51 0.63 4.26 -5.07
C TRP A 51 -0.18 2.96 -5.12
N GLU A 52 -1.47 3.05 -4.84
CA GLU A 52 -2.39 1.91 -4.91
C GLU A 52 -3.67 2.34 -5.63
N PRO A 53 -4.12 1.59 -6.65
CA PRO A 53 -5.38 1.88 -7.34
C PRO A 53 -6.58 1.18 -6.67
N TRP A 54 -6.38 0.55 -5.51
CA TRP A 54 -7.41 -0.19 -4.77
C TRP A 54 -7.55 0.33 -3.35
N LEU A 55 -8.74 0.11 -2.79
CA LEU A 55 -9.04 0.33 -1.38
C LEU A 55 -9.28 -1.03 -0.72
N PHE A 56 -8.40 -1.41 0.21
CA PHE A 56 -8.58 -2.61 1.04
C PHE A 56 -9.14 -2.20 2.40
N LEU A 57 -10.24 -2.85 2.81
CA LEU A 57 -10.88 -2.62 4.12
C LEU A 57 -10.45 -3.65 5.18
N GLY A 58 -9.56 -4.57 4.84
CA GLY A 58 -8.96 -5.55 5.74
C GLY A 58 -7.47 -5.33 5.93
N CYS A 59 -6.90 -5.98 6.94
CA CYS A 59 -5.46 -6.06 7.16
C CYS A 59 -4.95 -7.47 6.83
N HIS A 60 -3.80 -7.57 6.18
CA HIS A 60 -3.05 -8.81 6.08
C HIS A 60 -2.27 -9.00 7.39
N ASP A 61 -2.63 -10.04 8.14
CA ASP A 61 -1.94 -10.42 9.37
C ASP A 61 -0.82 -11.42 9.09
N CYS A 62 0.21 -11.44 9.93
CA CYS A 62 1.29 -12.42 9.85
C CYS A 62 0.86 -13.74 10.51
N SER A 63 0.89 -14.86 9.76
CA SER A 63 0.63 -16.20 10.33
C SER A 63 1.86 -16.84 10.97
N LEU A 64 3.04 -16.23 10.83
CA LEU A 64 4.31 -16.76 11.34
C LEU A 64 4.58 -16.33 12.79
N CYS A 65 3.93 -15.25 13.24
CA CYS A 65 4.02 -14.78 14.61
C CYS A 65 3.04 -15.55 15.52
N GLY A 66 3.41 -15.68 16.80
CA GLY A 66 2.49 -16.11 17.86
C GLY A 66 1.60 -14.98 18.39
N ASP A 67 2.01 -13.73 18.19
CA ASP A 67 1.34 -12.53 18.67
C ASP A 67 0.98 -11.59 17.51
N PRO A 68 -0.01 -10.68 17.68
CA PRO A 68 -0.32 -9.66 16.69
C PRO A 68 0.89 -8.76 16.38
N ILE A 69 1.06 -8.44 15.10
CA ILE A 69 2.13 -7.53 14.67
C ILE A 69 1.79 -6.08 15.03
N ALA A 70 2.83 -5.26 15.20
CA ALA A 70 2.64 -3.83 15.36
C ALA A 70 1.96 -3.23 14.11
N PRO A 71 1.02 -2.28 14.26
CA PRO A 71 0.30 -1.70 13.12
C PRO A 71 1.21 -0.81 12.26
N GLN A 72 2.40 -0.45 12.75
CA GLN A 72 3.40 0.34 12.05
C GLN A 72 4.80 -0.18 12.37
N ILE A 73 5.70 -0.04 11.41
CA ILE A 73 7.14 -0.25 11.58
C ILE A 73 7.89 1.04 11.20
N GLU A 74 9.01 1.30 11.87
CA GLU A 74 9.92 2.40 11.52
C GLU A 74 11.26 1.83 11.05
N ILE A 75 11.67 2.21 9.85
CA ILE A 75 12.93 1.77 9.21
C ILE A 75 13.64 3.01 8.70
N ALA A 76 14.83 3.30 9.23
CA ALA A 76 15.63 4.47 8.83
C ALA A 76 14.84 5.81 8.86
N GLY A 77 13.92 5.97 9.82
CA GLY A 77 13.06 7.15 9.93
C GLY A 77 11.81 7.13 9.05
N HIS A 78 11.63 6.12 8.20
CA HIS A 78 10.40 5.91 7.43
C HIS A 78 9.38 5.11 8.24
N ARG A 79 8.22 5.71 8.50
CA ARG A 79 7.10 5.07 9.21
C ARG A 79 6.12 4.47 8.19
N VAL A 80 5.95 3.16 8.23
CA VAL A 80 5.12 2.40 7.28
C VAL A 80 4.00 1.69 8.03
N ALA A 81 2.76 1.79 7.52
CA ALA A 81 1.63 1.04 8.03
C ALA A 81 1.68 -0.42 7.57
N MET A 82 1.52 -1.37 8.48
CA MET A 82 1.60 -2.81 8.20
C MET A 82 0.23 -3.39 7.86
N GLY A 83 0.21 -4.27 6.85
CA GLY A 83 -0.94 -5.11 6.50
C GLY A 83 -2.01 -4.45 5.65
N ARG A 84 -1.87 -3.15 5.33
CA ARG A 84 -2.95 -2.38 4.70
C ARG A 84 -2.68 -1.96 3.26
N SER A 85 -1.41 -1.92 2.91
CA SER A 85 -0.93 -1.50 1.60
C SER A 85 -0.07 -2.56 0.94
N ASN A 86 0.12 -2.42 -0.35
CA ASN A 86 0.92 -3.25 -1.23
C ASN A 86 1.93 -2.37 -1.97
N LEU A 87 3.13 -2.89 -2.10
CA LEU A 87 4.20 -2.33 -2.90
C LEU A 87 4.08 -2.87 -4.32
N LEU A 88 3.91 -1.98 -5.31
CA LEU A 88 3.99 -2.31 -6.73
C LEU A 88 5.33 -1.84 -7.30
N VAL A 89 6.13 -2.77 -7.83
CA VAL A 89 7.48 -2.48 -8.31
C VAL A 89 7.60 -2.91 -9.77
N PRO A 90 7.50 -1.98 -10.74
CA PRO A 90 7.73 -2.30 -12.15
C PRO A 90 9.24 -2.34 -12.46
N ASP A 91 9.69 -3.36 -13.19
CA ASP A 91 11.09 -3.48 -13.66
C ASP A 91 11.27 -3.18 -15.16
N GLY A 92 10.19 -2.73 -15.82
CA GLY A 92 10.15 -2.50 -17.27
C GLY A 92 9.65 -3.70 -18.09
N ARG A 93 9.63 -4.91 -17.52
CA ARG A 93 9.15 -6.16 -18.15
C ARG A 93 7.95 -6.76 -17.42
N GLN A 94 7.96 -6.73 -16.11
CA GLN A 94 6.93 -7.24 -15.21
C GLN A 94 6.77 -6.32 -14.00
N THR A 95 5.60 -6.36 -13.37
CA THR A 95 5.35 -5.62 -12.13
C THR A 95 5.25 -6.59 -10.98
N PHE A 96 6.16 -6.47 -10.04
CA PHE A 96 6.10 -7.21 -8.79
C PHE A 96 5.07 -6.57 -7.86
N VAL A 97 4.43 -7.40 -7.04
CA VAL A 97 3.52 -6.96 -6.00
C VAL A 97 3.81 -7.70 -4.70
N ALA A 98 4.02 -6.91 -3.64
CA ALA A 98 4.29 -7.42 -2.31
C ALA A 98 3.37 -6.75 -1.28
N PRO A 99 2.83 -7.46 -0.28
CA PRO A 99 2.18 -6.80 0.84
C PRO A 99 3.21 -5.98 1.62
N SER A 100 2.76 -4.91 2.28
CA SER A 100 3.57 -4.10 3.20
C SER A 100 4.25 -4.93 4.31
N LEU A 101 3.73 -6.14 4.60
CA LEU A 101 4.35 -7.12 5.49
C LEU A 101 5.72 -7.60 5.02
N ILE A 102 6.13 -7.36 3.77
CA ILE A 102 7.47 -7.69 3.31
C ILE A 102 8.57 -7.11 4.23
N LEU A 103 8.35 -5.90 4.78
CA LEU A 103 9.28 -5.29 5.74
C LEU A 103 9.37 -6.08 7.04
N HIS A 104 8.22 -6.45 7.61
CA HIS A 104 8.12 -7.30 8.79
C HIS A 104 8.74 -8.69 8.55
N TYR A 105 8.46 -9.30 7.40
CA TYR A 105 9.03 -10.60 7.04
C TYR A 105 10.56 -10.57 6.94
N ILE A 106 11.14 -9.52 6.36
CA ILE A 106 12.59 -9.35 6.29
C ILE A 106 13.17 -9.17 7.70
N VAL A 107 12.59 -8.27 8.50
CA VAL A 107 13.14 -7.88 9.81
C VAL A 107 12.98 -8.98 10.86
N ASP A 108 11.76 -9.50 11.02
CA ASP A 108 11.40 -10.36 12.15
C ASP A 108 11.48 -11.86 11.80
N HIS A 109 11.40 -12.21 10.52
CA HIS A 109 11.45 -13.61 10.06
C HIS A 109 12.68 -13.94 9.20
N GLY A 110 13.54 -12.93 8.94
CA GLY A 110 14.76 -13.09 8.16
C GLY A 110 14.50 -13.50 6.71
N TYR A 111 13.29 -13.23 6.19
CA TYR A 111 12.92 -13.54 4.81
C TYR A 111 13.87 -12.85 3.83
N ALA A 112 14.32 -13.61 2.83
CA ALA A 112 15.16 -13.11 1.75
C ALA A 112 14.35 -13.00 0.45
N PRO A 113 13.91 -11.78 0.05
CA PRO A 113 13.23 -11.61 -1.23
C PRO A 113 14.11 -12.03 -2.42
N PRO A 114 13.53 -12.50 -3.53
CA PRO A 114 14.28 -12.87 -4.72
C PRO A 114 15.08 -11.70 -5.28
N GLN A 115 16.28 -11.99 -5.82
CA GLN A 115 17.17 -10.96 -6.38
C GLN A 115 16.51 -10.07 -7.46
N PRO A 116 15.74 -10.60 -8.43
CA PRO A 116 15.11 -9.75 -9.44
C PRO A 116 14.17 -8.69 -8.86
N PHE A 117 13.53 -9.00 -7.72
CA PHE A 117 12.69 -8.04 -7.02
C PHE A 117 13.52 -6.97 -6.31
N LEU A 118 14.64 -7.35 -5.68
CA LEU A 118 15.55 -6.40 -5.02
C LEU A 118 16.17 -5.43 -6.03
N ASP A 119 16.58 -5.94 -7.20
CA ASP A 119 17.08 -5.11 -8.31
C ASP A 119 16.00 -4.13 -8.77
N ALA A 120 14.77 -4.61 -8.96
CA ALA A 120 13.64 -3.77 -9.33
C ALA A 120 13.32 -2.70 -8.27
N VAL A 121 13.37 -3.03 -6.97
CA VAL A 121 13.17 -2.06 -5.88
C VAL A 121 14.21 -0.95 -5.93
N TRP A 122 15.47 -1.31 -6.18
CA TRP A 122 16.57 -0.36 -6.26
C TRP A 122 16.38 0.64 -7.40
N ASP A 123 16.02 0.13 -8.58
CA ASP A 123 15.84 0.95 -9.79
C ASP A 123 14.46 1.63 -9.87
N CYS A 124 13.49 1.21 -9.05
CA CYS A 124 12.14 1.74 -9.07
C CYS A 124 12.14 3.23 -8.71
N PRO A 125 11.62 4.12 -9.58
CA PRO A 125 11.47 5.53 -9.23
C PRO A 125 10.52 5.70 -8.04
N VAL A 126 10.70 6.79 -7.28
CA VAL A 126 9.81 7.10 -6.15
C VAL A 126 8.35 7.08 -6.60
N MET A 127 7.51 6.38 -5.84
CA MET A 127 6.09 6.22 -6.16
C MET A 127 5.40 7.57 -6.37
N ARG A 128 4.34 7.55 -7.19
CA ARG A 128 3.52 8.73 -7.56
C ARG A 128 4.25 9.80 -8.39
N THR A 129 5.54 9.65 -8.67
CA THR A 129 6.24 10.52 -9.63
C THR A 129 5.81 10.21 -11.08
N PRO A 130 5.93 11.16 -12.02
CA PRO A 130 5.66 10.89 -13.43
C PRO A 130 6.55 9.78 -14.02
N ALA A 131 7.79 9.64 -13.54
CA ALA A 131 8.69 8.58 -13.96
C ALA A 131 8.15 7.20 -13.55
N TYR A 132 7.75 7.05 -12.28
CA TYR A 132 7.13 5.84 -11.76
C TYR A 132 5.85 5.47 -12.54
N LEU A 133 4.92 6.41 -12.72
CA LEU A 133 3.65 6.14 -13.40
C LEU A 133 3.87 5.76 -14.87
N ARG A 134 4.83 6.39 -15.57
CA ARG A 134 5.17 6.01 -16.95
C ARG A 134 5.71 4.59 -17.01
N LEU A 135 6.65 4.25 -16.12
CA LEU A 135 7.22 2.92 -16.05
C LEU A 135 6.12 1.88 -15.77
N LEU A 136 5.36 2.08 -14.69
CA LEU A 136 4.27 1.20 -14.29
C LEU A 136 3.25 0.94 -15.40
N LEU A 137 2.77 2.00 -16.07
CA LEU A 137 1.77 1.86 -17.13
C LEU A 137 2.33 1.26 -18.42
N SER A 138 3.63 1.41 -18.67
CA SER A 138 4.29 0.73 -19.80
C SER A 138 4.50 -0.75 -19.54
N THR A 139 4.77 -1.12 -18.29
CA THR A 139 5.03 -2.50 -17.86
C THR A 139 3.73 -3.29 -17.65
N SER A 140 2.70 -2.66 -17.09
CA SER A 140 1.40 -3.29 -16.82
C SER A 140 0.26 -2.44 -17.37
N PRO A 141 -0.02 -2.52 -18.69
CA PRO A 141 -1.10 -1.74 -19.32
C PRO A 141 -2.48 -2.00 -18.73
N SER A 142 -2.73 -3.19 -18.16
CA SER A 142 -3.98 -3.54 -17.47
C SER A 142 -4.29 -2.61 -16.29
N LEU A 143 -3.28 -1.99 -15.66
CA LEU A 143 -3.48 -0.99 -14.61
C LEU A 143 -4.02 0.34 -15.14
N ARG A 144 -3.79 0.65 -16.43
CA ARG A 144 -4.25 1.89 -17.08
C ARG A 144 -5.77 1.98 -17.15
N GLU A 145 -6.40 0.86 -17.49
CA GLU A 145 -7.85 0.75 -17.68
C GLU A 145 -8.61 0.94 -16.36
N ARG A 146 -7.97 0.63 -15.22
CA ARG A 146 -8.55 0.73 -13.88
C ARG A 146 -8.21 2.05 -13.17
N GLY A 147 -7.04 2.64 -13.42
CA GLY A 147 -6.68 3.96 -12.88
C GLY A 147 -7.57 5.09 -13.43
N ALA A 148 -8.04 4.96 -14.67
CA ALA A 148 -8.98 5.91 -15.29
C ALA A 148 -10.33 5.97 -14.57
N ALA A 149 -10.80 4.88 -13.95
CA ALA A 149 -12.04 4.85 -13.19
C ALA A 149 -11.97 5.62 -11.86
N SER A 150 -10.78 5.93 -11.35
CA SER A 150 -10.58 6.68 -10.11
C SER A 150 -10.37 8.19 -10.34
N THR A 151 -10.12 8.62 -11.59
CA THR A 151 -9.81 10.04 -11.92
C THR A 151 -10.96 10.77 -12.61
N VAL A 152 -12.12 10.16 -12.78
CA VAL A 152 -13.31 10.89 -13.24
C VAL A 152 -13.96 11.59 -12.04
N CYS A 153 -13.35 12.69 -11.60
CA CYS A 153 -14.13 13.82 -11.12
C CYS A 153 -14.72 14.49 -12.37
N THR A 154 -15.83 13.96 -12.88
CA THR A 154 -16.64 14.71 -13.84
C THR A 154 -17.15 15.93 -13.10
N LYS A 155 -16.52 17.09 -13.37
CA LYS A 155 -17.30 18.33 -13.37
C LYS A 155 -18.45 18.11 -14.34
N SER A 156 -19.62 17.80 -13.81
CA SER A 156 -20.85 17.79 -14.58
C SER A 156 -21.15 19.25 -14.98
N PRO A 157 -21.35 19.56 -16.27
CA PRO A 157 -21.80 20.88 -16.70
C PRO A 157 -23.33 20.93 -16.59
N ALA A 158 -23.85 20.86 -15.36
CA ALA A 158 -25.24 21.19 -15.05
C ALA A 158 -25.37 21.32 -13.54
N GLY A 159 -25.77 22.50 -13.08
CA GLY A 159 -25.76 22.87 -11.67
C GLY A 159 -26.75 22.07 -10.83
N CYS A 160 -26.36 21.88 -9.57
CA CYS A 160 -27.28 21.83 -8.44
C CYS A 160 -26.54 22.43 -7.24
N CYS A 161 -27.05 23.56 -6.77
CA CYS A 161 -26.59 24.27 -5.58
C CYS A 161 -26.63 23.33 -4.37
N TRP A 162 -25.53 23.22 -3.64
CA TRP A 162 -25.55 22.78 -2.25
C TRP A 162 -25.18 23.97 -1.38
N GLY A 163 -26.14 24.29 -0.51
CA GLY A 163 -26.12 25.44 0.37
C GLY A 163 -24.98 25.38 1.38
N ASP A 164 -24.51 26.58 1.65
CA ASP A 164 -23.63 26.97 2.74
C ASP A 164 -24.23 26.53 4.09
N MET A 165 -23.56 25.63 4.82
CA MET A 165 -23.82 25.39 6.24
C MET A 165 -22.63 25.88 7.06
N SER A 166 -22.38 27.18 6.98
CA SER A 166 -21.86 27.94 8.12
C SER A 166 -23.03 28.57 8.88
N THR A 167 -22.91 28.57 10.20
CA THR A 167 -23.76 29.25 11.20
C THR A 167 -24.89 28.43 11.85
N MET A 168 -24.53 27.65 12.88
CA MET A 168 -25.38 27.56 14.07
C MET A 168 -24.60 28.13 15.26
N ALA A 169 -24.78 29.44 15.46
CA ALA A 169 -24.43 30.09 16.70
C ALA A 169 -25.47 29.72 17.77
N ARG A 170 -24.95 29.42 18.96
CA ARG A 170 -25.68 29.10 20.20
C ARG A 170 -26.74 30.15 20.52
N ALA A 171 -27.97 29.70 20.80
CA ALA A 171 -28.96 30.48 21.53
C ALA A 171 -28.95 30.04 23.00
N THR A 172 -28.60 30.99 23.87
CA THR A 172 -28.64 30.87 25.33
C THR A 172 -30.09 30.99 25.83
N PRO A 173 -30.56 30.19 26.80
CA PRO A 173 -31.88 30.38 27.41
C PRO A 173 -31.87 31.55 28.43
N PRO A 174 -32.98 32.31 28.57
CA PRO A 174 -33.07 33.41 29.53
C PRO A 174 -33.22 32.92 30.98
N ALA A 175 -32.63 33.69 31.90
CA ALA A 175 -32.68 33.50 33.34
C ALA A 175 -34.07 33.76 33.93
N SER A 176 -34.56 32.82 34.74
CA SER A 176 -35.71 33.03 35.63
C SER A 176 -35.24 33.68 36.93
N SER A 177 -35.67 34.92 37.15
CA SER A 177 -35.54 35.68 38.39
C SER A 177 -36.49 35.12 39.46
N THR A 178 -35.93 34.67 40.58
CA THR A 178 -36.62 34.53 41.87
C THR A 178 -36.30 35.74 42.73
N SER A 179 -37.33 36.47 43.16
CA SER A 179 -37.28 37.31 44.36
C SER A 179 -38.70 37.55 44.88
N GLU A 180 -38.86 37.19 46.15
CA GLU A 180 -39.91 37.46 47.15
C GLU A 180 -41.28 36.78 47.03
#